data_AF-A0AAV9G6C8-F1
#
_entry.id   AF-A0AAV9G6C8-F1
#
_cell.length_a   1.000
_cell.length_b   1.000
_cell.length_c   1.000
_cell.angle_alpha   90.00
_cell.angle_beta   90.00
_cell.angle_gamma   90.00
#
_symmetry.space_group_name_H-M   'P 1'
#
loop_
_entity.id
_entity.type
_entity.pdbx_description
1 polymer ?
#
loop_
_entity_poly.entity_id
_entity_poly.type
_entity_poly.pdbx_seq_one_letter_code
_entity_poly.pdbx_strand_id
1 'polypeptide(L)' 'MKLSEACLPVGLEANKISPEAHQFVAGLLRRDPATRPTIAKALNHPWIRASREATTTATPTA' A
#
# COMPACT_ATOMS: atom_id res chain seq x y z
N MET A 1 7.40 -19.78 24.35
CA MET A 1 6.57 -19.99 23.14
C MET A 1 6.11 -18.63 22.66
N LYS A 2 6.51 -18.24 21.44
CA LYS A 2 6.27 -16.91 20.86
C LYS A 2 4.78 -16.78 20.51
N LEU A 3 4.03 -16.01 21.30
CA LEU A 3 2.67 -15.60 20.95
C LEU A 3 2.80 -14.37 20.05
N SER A 4 2.92 -14.60 18.73
CA SER A 4 2.80 -13.55 17.74
C SER A 4 1.32 -13.22 17.57
N GLU A 5 0.91 -12.13 18.19
CA GLU A 5 -0.41 -11.54 18.20
C GLU A 5 -0.90 -11.22 16.78
N ALA A 6 -1.59 -12.17 16.14
CA ALA A 6 -2.28 -11.96 14.88
C ALA A 6 -3.67 -11.34 15.14
N CYS A 7 -3.68 -10.02 15.29
CA CYS A 7 -4.85 -9.14 15.19
C CYS A 7 -5.00 -8.82 13.68
N LEU A 8 -6.05 -9.11 12.90
CA LEU A 8 -7.50 -9.11 13.10
C LEU A 8 -8.20 -9.98 12.02
N PRO A 9 -9.46 -10.43 12.27
CA PRO A 9 -10.40 -10.87 11.25
C PRO A 9 -11.31 -9.70 10.81
N VAL A 10 -11.16 -9.20 9.58
CA VAL A 10 -12.16 -8.31 8.94
C VAL A 10 -12.26 -8.64 7.45
N GLY A 11 -13.30 -9.39 7.08
CA GLY A 11 -14.26 -9.11 6.00
C GLY A 11 -13.83 -8.54 4.64
N LEU A 12 -12.59 -8.70 4.19
CA LEU A 12 -12.22 -8.44 2.80
C LEU A 12 -11.64 -9.73 2.25
N GLU A 13 -12.33 -10.35 1.31
CA GLU A 13 -11.78 -11.44 0.50
C GLU A 13 -10.50 -10.91 -0.17
N ALA A 14 -9.35 -11.04 0.53
CA ALA A 14 -8.03 -10.58 0.12
C ALA A 14 -7.47 -11.42 -1.04
N ASN A 15 -8.35 -11.96 -1.89
CA ASN A 15 -8.06 -13.00 -2.86
C ASN A 15 -7.75 -12.44 -4.26
N LYS A 16 -7.58 -11.12 -4.41
CA LYS A 16 -7.24 -10.47 -5.69
C LYS A 16 -6.34 -9.23 -5.58
N ILE A 17 -5.76 -8.94 -4.42
CA ILE A 17 -4.89 -7.77 -4.24
C ILE A 17 -3.48 -8.23 -3.91
N SER A 18 -2.48 -7.56 -4.49
CA SER A 18 -1.08 -7.86 -4.14
C SER A 18 -0.84 -7.52 -2.67
N PRO A 19 0.02 -8.27 -1.96
CA PRO A 19 0.29 -8.01 -0.54
C PRO A 19 0.86 -6.61 -0.31
N GLU A 20 1.57 -6.05 -1.28
CA GLU A 20 2.10 -4.68 -1.25
C GLU A 20 0.97 -3.64 -1.36
N ALA A 21 -0.05 -3.90 -2.19
CA ALA A 21 -1.22 -3.03 -2.31
C ALA A 21 -2.00 -2.99 -0.99
N HIS A 22 -2.22 -4.16 -0.40
CA HIS A 22 -2.90 -4.27 0.89
C HIS A 22 -2.16 -3.53 1.99
N GLN A 23 -0.83 -3.73 2.11
CA GLN A 23 0.00 -3.03 3.10
C GLN A 23 -0.05 -1.51 2.94
N PHE A 24 0.00 -1.03 1.69
CA PHE A 24 -0.10 0.39 1.41
C PHE A 24 -1.42 0.99 1.90
N VAL A 25 -2.55 0.39 1.49
CA VAL A 25 -3.89 0.85 1.84
C VAL A 25 -4.14 0.77 3.34
N ALA A 26 -3.71 -0.32 3.99
CA ALA A 26 -3.78 -0.47 5.45
C ALA A 26 -3.00 0.64 6.18
N GLY A 27 -1.84 1.06 5.64
CA GLY A 27 -1.07 2.19 6.17
C GLY A 27 -1.79 3.53 6.07
N LEU A 28 -2.48 3.79 4.96
CA LEU A 28 -3.26 5.02 4.75
C LEU A 28 -4.50 5.09 5.65
N LEU A 29 -5.17 3.96 5.85
CA LEU A 29 -6.41 3.86 6.63
C LEU A 29 -6.18 3.58 8.11
N ARG A 30 -4.98 3.90 8.65
CA ARG A 30 -4.73 3.83 10.09
C ARG A 30 -5.69 4.75 10.84
N ARG A 31 -6.34 4.18 11.86
CA ARG A 31 -7.30 4.88 12.74
C ARG A 31 -6.65 6.06 13.45
N ASP A 32 -5.44 5.87 13.96
CA ASP A 32 -4.67 6.93 14.59
C ASP A 32 -3.93 7.77 13.53
N PRO A 33 -4.26 9.06 13.36
CA PRO A 33 -3.63 9.93 12.38
C PRO A 33 -2.13 10.15 12.65
N ALA A 34 -1.67 10.09 13.90
CA ALA A 34 -0.25 10.26 14.23
C ALA A 34 0.62 9.14 13.64
N THR A 35 0.00 7.98 13.37
CA THR A 35 0.67 6.81 12.81
C THR A 35 0.51 6.68 11.29
N ARG A 36 -0.29 7.55 10.67
CA ARG A 36 -0.50 7.58 9.22
C ARG A 36 0.77 8.09 8.51
N PRO A 37 1.20 7.46 7.41
CA PRO A 37 2.32 7.95 6.65
C PRO A 37 2.02 9.33 6.04
N THR A 38 3.03 10.18 5.97
CA THR A 38 2.97 11.43 5.21
C THR A 38 2.89 11.15 3.71
N ILE A 39 2.43 12.12 2.93
CA ILE A 39 2.36 12.02 1.47
C ILE A 39 3.72 11.63 0.87
N ALA A 40 4.81 12.25 1.33
CA ALA A 40 6.15 11.93 0.86
C ALA A 40 6.55 10.47 1.14
N LYS A 41 6.17 9.91 2.29
CA LYS A 41 6.40 8.49 2.59
C LYS A 41 5.51 7.56 1.76
N ALA A 42 4.25 7.94 1.54
CA ALA A 42 3.31 7.18 0.73
C ALA A 42 3.75 7.09 -0.74
N LEU A 43 4.22 8.19 -1.33
CA LEU A 43 4.72 8.22 -2.71
C LEU A 43 5.96 7.34 -2.94
N ASN A 44 6.72 7.07 -1.87
CA ASN A 44 7.89 6.19 -1.91
C ASN A 44 7.55 4.71 -1.70
N HIS A 45 6.28 4.36 -1.52
CA HIS A 45 5.88 2.97 -1.30
C HIS A 45 6.13 2.11 -2.56
N PRO A 46 6.67 0.88 -2.43
CA PRO A 46 6.99 0.02 -3.58
C PRO A 46 5.83 -0.18 -4.56
N TRP A 47 4.61 -0.35 -4.03
CA TRP A 47 3.40 -0.51 -4.85
C TRP A 47 3.14 0.70 -5.77
N ILE A 48 3.32 1.93 -5.27
CA ILE A 48 3.13 3.15 -6.06
C ILE A 48 4.27 3.37 -7.05
N ARG A 49 5.51 3.10 -6.63
CA ARG A 49 6.69 3.22 -7.50
C ARG A 49 6.60 2.31 -8.72
N ALA A 50 6.21 1.05 -8.52
CA ALA A 50 6.02 0.10 -9.61
C ALA A 50 5.00 0.59 -10.65
N SER A 51 3.91 1.23 -10.23
CA SER A 51 2.91 1.79 -11.16
C SER A 51 3.40 3.03 -11.92
N ARG A 52 4.25 3.87 -11.31
CA ARG A 52 4.81 5.07 -11.96
C ARG A 52 5.77 4.73 -13.10
N GLU A 53 6.55 3.68 -12.91
CA GLU A 53 7.49 3.19 -13.92
C GLU A 53 6.73 2.59 -15.12
N ALA A 54 5.62 1.88 -14.85
CA ALA A 54 4.77 1.32 -15.89
C ALA A 54 4.05 2.36 -16.79
N THR A 55 3.87 3.61 -16.32
CA THR A 55 3.15 4.66 -17.06
C THR A 55 4.03 5.59 -17.89
N THR A 56 5.36 5.42 -17.89
CA THR A 56 6.29 6.26 -18.68
C THR A 56 6.36 5.86 -20.16
N THR A 57 5.65 4.82 -20.60
CA THR A 57 5.45 4.51 -22.03
C THR A 57 4.29 5.32 -22.62
N ALA A 58 4.26 6.63 -22.38
CA ALA A 58 3.32 7.56 -23.02
C ALA A 58 4.11 8.52 -23.91
N THR A 59 4.25 8.10 -25.17
CA THR A 59 4.28 8.90 -26.41
C THR A 59 4.93 10.29 -26.34
N PRO A 60 6.17 10.49 -26.86
CA PRO A 60 6.58 11.81 -27.34
C PRO A 60 5.71 12.16 -28.56
N THR A 61 4.66 12.96 -28.37
CA THR A 61 4.01 13.65 -29.48
C THR A 61 4.97 14.74 -29.95
N ALA A 62 5.36 14.62 -31.22
CA ALA A 62 6.21 15.53 -31.97
C ALA A 62 5.64 16.95 -32.07
#